data_AF-A0A3E3K3X6-F1
#
_entry.id   AF-A0A3E3K3X6-F1
#
_cell.length_a   1.000
_cell.length_b   1.000
_cell.length_c   1.000
_cell.angle_alpha   90.00
_cell.angle_beta   90.00
_cell.angle_gamma   90.00
#
_symmetry.space_group_name_H-M   'P 1'
#
loop_
_entity.id
_entity.type
_entity.pdbx_description
1 polymer ?
#
loop_
_entity_poly.entity_id
_entity_poly.type
_entity_poly.pdbx_seq_one_letter_code
_entity_poly.pdbx_strand_id
1 'polypeptide(L)'
;MEENKKELFDIDTSVMYILGISEALFDFQLLVQIKACFERKQYSVAIVTDMEMKEEKEDIYSVYDYFSPELSSENLIKANHYIKEIELNKEYDLFLVGMKEGSVSFGREIPEDLGLSVYGISRILHPDCVLLQVFWGDYQETDLHNMGKETEQIIGEEIDFFCIQNNTVDMYSSLNQHKIISSEIENTVVESTIDGLENSYIFSLNSEKEIERLTEAAIEKLQSYAEIERM
;
A
#
# COMPACT_ATOMS: atom_id res chain seq x y z
N MET A 1 25.05 -13.55 10.85
CA MET A 1 24.59 -14.02 9.52
C MET A 1 25.80 -14.14 8.62
N GLU A 2 25.95 -15.25 7.87
CA GLU A 2 27.04 -15.43 6.89
C GLU A 2 26.99 -14.31 5.84
N GLU A 3 28.11 -13.60 5.68
CA GLU A 3 28.30 -12.57 4.65
C GLU A 3 28.22 -13.21 3.25
N ASN A 4 27.40 -12.61 2.36
CA ASN A 4 27.23 -12.93 0.91
C ASN A 4 26.24 -14.03 0.49
N LYS A 5 25.07 -14.19 1.14
CA LYS A 5 23.94 -14.75 0.39
C LYS A 5 23.37 -13.71 -0.57
N LYS A 6 23.47 -13.98 -1.88
CA LYS A 6 22.82 -13.19 -2.95
C LYS A 6 21.38 -13.59 -3.20
N GLU A 7 20.83 -14.45 -2.36
CA GLU A 7 19.49 -15.01 -2.48
C GLU A 7 18.52 -14.20 -1.63
N LEU A 8 17.29 -14.07 -2.13
CA LEU A 8 16.17 -13.57 -1.34
C LEU A 8 15.72 -14.68 -0.38
N PHE A 9 15.34 -14.29 0.82
CA PHE A 9 14.61 -15.14 1.75
C PHE A 9 13.12 -15.03 1.49
N ASP A 10 12.45 -16.17 1.58
CA ASP A 10 11.00 -16.22 1.66
C ASP A 10 10.55 -15.60 2.99
N ILE A 11 9.49 -14.80 2.93
CA ILE A 11 8.84 -14.18 4.09
C ILE A 11 7.55 -14.96 4.31
N ASP A 12 7.38 -15.51 5.52
CA ASP A 12 6.28 -16.42 5.86
C ASP A 12 5.08 -15.65 6.46
N THR A 13 5.33 -14.44 6.96
CA THR A 13 4.33 -13.50 7.51
C THR A 13 3.44 -12.97 6.39
N SER A 14 2.12 -12.97 6.60
CA SER A 14 1.19 -12.40 5.62
C SER A 14 1.48 -10.92 5.35
N VAL A 15 1.25 -10.47 4.13
CA VAL A 15 1.60 -9.12 3.66
C VAL A 15 0.38 -8.43 3.08
N MET A 16 0.00 -7.28 3.66
CA MET A 16 -1.01 -6.40 3.08
C MET A 16 -0.37 -5.11 2.60
N TYR A 17 -0.51 -4.83 1.31
CA TYR A 17 -0.08 -3.58 0.70
C TYR A 17 -1.14 -2.50 0.82
N ILE A 18 -0.70 -1.29 1.19
CA ILE A 18 -1.48 -0.05 1.15
C ILE A 18 -0.76 0.91 0.20
N LEU A 19 -1.24 0.99 -1.03
CA LEU A 19 -0.61 1.74 -2.12
C LEU A 19 -1.44 2.95 -2.53
N GLY A 20 -0.81 3.98 -3.05
CA GLY A 20 -1.47 5.04 -3.81
C GLY A 20 -1.16 4.95 -5.29
N ILE A 21 -2.08 5.43 -6.14
CA ILE A 21 -1.73 5.74 -7.53
C ILE A 21 -0.77 6.95 -7.62
N SER A 22 -0.66 7.76 -6.57
CA SER A 22 0.24 8.92 -6.48
C SER A 22 0.84 9.02 -5.09
N GLU A 23 2.04 9.62 -5.00
CA GLU A 23 2.65 10.00 -3.71
C GLU A 23 1.76 10.93 -2.87
N ALA A 24 0.89 11.71 -3.52
CA ALA A 24 -0.01 12.64 -2.85
C ALA A 24 -1.18 11.96 -2.12
N LEU A 25 -1.34 10.63 -2.28
CA LEU A 25 -2.34 9.82 -1.58
C LEU A 25 -1.75 9.07 -0.38
N PHE A 26 -0.44 9.13 -0.16
CA PHE A 26 0.16 8.49 0.99
C PHE A 26 -0.22 9.21 2.28
N ASP A 27 -0.85 8.47 3.20
CA ASP A 27 -1.12 8.91 4.55
C ASP A 27 -0.57 7.90 5.56
N PHE A 28 0.53 8.26 6.22
CA PHE A 28 1.12 7.45 7.27
C PHE A 28 0.18 7.27 8.49
N GLN A 29 -0.66 8.27 8.78
CA GLN A 29 -1.61 8.19 9.89
C GLN A 29 -2.67 7.12 9.63
N LEU A 30 -3.09 6.95 8.37
CA LEU A 30 -4.01 5.88 7.97
C LEU A 30 -3.40 4.49 8.23
N LEU A 31 -2.11 4.28 7.92
CA LEU A 31 -1.42 3.02 8.23
C LEU A 31 -1.47 2.71 9.73
N VAL A 32 -1.22 3.71 10.57
CA VAL A 32 -1.27 3.58 12.03
C VAL A 32 -2.68 3.25 12.51
N GLN A 33 -3.71 3.84 11.91
CA GLN A 33 -5.11 3.55 12.24
C GLN A 33 -5.53 2.14 11.84
N ILE A 34 -5.13 1.68 10.65
CA ILE A 34 -5.39 0.30 10.19
C ILE A 34 -4.67 -0.70 11.10
N LYS A 35 -3.38 -0.46 11.41
CA LYS A 35 -2.60 -1.25 12.37
C LYS A 35 -3.33 -1.37 13.71
N ALA A 36 -3.75 -0.24 14.30
CA ALA A 36 -4.46 -0.23 15.57
C ALA A 36 -5.80 -1.00 15.50
N CYS A 37 -6.47 -1.00 14.34
CA CYS A 37 -7.69 -1.76 14.14
C CYS A 37 -7.44 -3.28 14.18
N PHE A 38 -6.42 -3.75 13.47
CA PHE A 38 -5.99 -5.16 13.53
C PHE A 38 -5.57 -5.57 14.95
N GLU A 39 -4.81 -4.73 15.66
CA GLU A 39 -4.35 -5.02 17.02
C GLU A 39 -5.50 -5.13 18.04
N ARG A 40 -6.56 -4.32 17.88
CA ARG A 40 -7.79 -4.48 18.69
C ARG A 40 -8.48 -5.81 18.45
N LYS A 41 -8.33 -6.39 17.25
CA LYS A 41 -8.79 -7.73 16.90
C LYS A 41 -7.76 -8.82 17.24
N GLN A 42 -6.73 -8.47 18.03
CA GLN A 42 -5.71 -9.37 18.60
C GLN A 42 -4.67 -9.91 17.60
N TYR A 43 -4.52 -9.28 16.43
CA TYR A 43 -3.44 -9.58 15.50
C TYR A 43 -2.17 -8.80 15.86
N SER A 44 -1.01 -9.44 15.80
CA SER A 44 0.29 -8.77 15.87
C SER A 44 0.67 -8.23 14.50
N VAL A 45 0.83 -6.92 14.39
CA VAL A 45 1.06 -6.25 13.09
C VAL A 45 2.30 -5.38 13.16
N ALA A 46 3.16 -5.44 12.14
CA ALA A 46 4.20 -4.45 11.92
C ALA A 46 3.90 -3.62 10.67
N ILE A 47 4.28 -2.34 10.69
CA ILE A 47 4.31 -1.51 9.49
C ILE A 47 5.69 -1.60 8.86
N VAL A 48 5.74 -1.83 7.54
CA VAL A 48 6.95 -1.69 6.73
C VAL A 48 6.70 -0.57 5.72
N THR A 49 7.62 0.39 5.59
CA THR A 49 7.43 1.55 4.69
C THR A 49 8.73 2.01 4.05
N ASP A 50 8.65 2.59 2.86
CA ASP A 50 9.74 3.31 2.19
C ASP A 50 9.86 4.78 2.64
N MET A 51 9.03 5.23 3.59
CA MET A 51 9.14 6.57 4.16
C MET A 51 10.40 6.69 5.02
N GLU A 52 11.18 7.76 4.84
CA GLU A 52 12.29 8.12 5.73
C GLU A 52 11.78 8.36 7.16
N MET A 53 12.28 7.57 8.11
CA MET A 53 11.92 7.66 9.52
C MET A 53 13.05 8.32 10.31
N LYS A 54 12.74 9.44 10.97
CA LYS A 54 13.72 10.17 11.80
C LYS A 54 13.99 9.53 13.16
N GLU A 55 13.04 8.73 13.63
CA GLU A 55 13.07 8.10 14.95
C GLU A 55 12.55 6.68 14.81
N GLU A 56 13.20 5.74 15.48
CA GLU A 56 12.72 4.37 15.60
C GLU A 56 11.40 4.37 16.39
N LYS A 57 10.41 3.65 15.87
CA LYS A 57 9.14 3.42 16.55
C LYS A 57 8.91 1.92 16.63
N GLU A 58 8.31 1.48 17.73
CA GLU A 58 7.98 0.07 17.94
C GLU A 58 7.06 -0.42 16.81
N ASP A 59 7.38 -1.59 16.26
CA ASP A 59 6.65 -2.27 15.19
C ASP A 59 6.44 -1.43 13.91
N ILE A 60 7.32 -0.44 13.67
CA ILE A 60 7.33 0.38 12.46
C ILE A 60 8.76 0.39 11.93
N TYR A 61 8.92 -0.15 10.73
CA TYR A 61 10.21 -0.37 10.10
C TYR A 61 10.28 0.36 8.76
N SER A 62 11.36 1.12 8.56
CA SER A 62 11.61 1.80 7.29
C SER A 62 12.63 1.04 6.47
N VAL A 63 12.35 0.88 5.17
CA VAL A 63 13.31 0.37 4.18
C VAL A 63 13.91 1.50 3.34
N TYR A 64 13.62 2.76 3.64
CA TYR A 64 14.04 3.93 2.85
C TYR A 64 15.54 3.92 2.46
N ASP A 65 16.42 3.60 3.41
CA ASP A 65 17.87 3.62 3.21
C ASP A 65 18.37 2.58 2.19
N TYR A 66 17.56 1.58 1.85
CA TYR A 66 17.87 0.60 0.80
C TYR A 66 17.44 1.08 -0.60
N PHE A 67 16.55 2.06 -0.67
CA PHE A 67 15.99 2.58 -1.93
C PHE A 67 16.60 3.94 -2.30
N SER A 68 17.14 4.68 -1.32
CA SER A 68 17.79 5.98 -1.48
C SER A 68 19.32 5.87 -1.32
N PRO A 69 20.15 6.58 -2.11
CA PRO A 69 19.79 7.51 -3.19
C PRO A 69 19.56 6.84 -4.55
N GLU A 70 19.85 5.54 -4.69
CA GLU A 70 19.69 4.79 -5.93
C GLU A 70 19.25 3.35 -5.64
N LEU A 71 18.23 2.90 -6.38
CA LEU A 71 17.77 1.52 -6.33
C LEU A 71 18.80 0.58 -6.96
N SER A 72 19.22 -0.45 -6.23
CA SER A 72 20.11 -1.48 -6.75
C SER A 72 19.68 -2.87 -6.29
N SER A 73 20.01 -3.90 -7.08
CA SER A 73 19.71 -5.29 -6.70
C SER A 73 20.38 -5.70 -5.39
N GLU A 74 21.58 -5.18 -5.11
CA GLU A 74 22.27 -5.44 -3.84
C GLU A 74 21.51 -4.86 -2.65
N ASN A 75 21.00 -3.63 -2.77
CA ASN A 75 20.20 -3.02 -1.71
C ASN A 75 18.84 -3.68 -1.55
N LEU A 76 18.21 -4.11 -2.63
CA LEU A 76 16.98 -4.90 -2.58
C LEU A 76 17.18 -6.21 -1.81
N ILE A 77 18.27 -6.93 -2.04
CA ILE A 77 18.60 -8.13 -1.27
C ILE A 77 18.81 -7.79 0.21
N LYS A 78 19.50 -6.68 0.52
CA LYS A 78 19.68 -6.24 1.92
C LYS A 78 18.36 -5.87 2.59
N ALA A 79 17.45 -5.21 1.87
CA ALA A 79 16.11 -4.89 2.37
C ALA A 79 15.30 -6.15 2.64
N ASN A 80 15.33 -7.14 1.75
CA ASN A 80 14.71 -8.45 2.00
C ASN A 80 15.28 -9.12 3.26
N HIS A 81 16.61 -9.13 3.42
CA HIS A 81 17.26 -9.72 4.60
C HIS A 81 16.88 -9.00 5.88
N TYR A 82 16.74 -7.68 5.83
CA TYR A 82 16.26 -6.86 6.92
C TYR A 82 14.80 -7.20 7.29
N ILE A 83 13.91 -7.37 6.31
CA ILE A 83 12.53 -7.79 6.56
C ILE A 83 12.48 -9.21 7.16
N LYS A 84 13.32 -10.14 6.67
CA LYS A 84 13.43 -11.48 7.29
C LYS A 84 13.94 -11.42 8.72
N GLU A 85 14.87 -10.52 9.03
CA GLU A 85 15.34 -10.30 10.40
C GLU A 85 14.21 -9.81 11.31
N ILE A 86 13.36 -8.90 10.83
CA ILE A 86 12.17 -8.43 11.56
C ILE A 86 11.25 -9.61 11.89
N GLU A 87 10.92 -10.44 10.91
CA GLU A 87 10.09 -11.64 11.08
C GLU A 87 10.67 -12.64 12.08
N LEU A 88 11.99 -12.88 12.04
CA LEU A 88 12.64 -13.83 12.94
C LEU A 88 12.75 -13.30 14.38
N ASN A 89 12.77 -11.98 14.57
CA ASN A 89 12.88 -11.36 15.88
C ASN A 89 11.55 -11.32 16.63
N LYS A 90 10.42 -11.22 15.92
CA LYS A 90 9.08 -11.21 16.50
C LYS A 90 8.08 -11.85 15.54
N GLU A 91 7.26 -12.75 16.09
CA GLU A 91 6.20 -13.42 15.35
C GLU A 91 5.05 -12.43 15.13
N TYR A 92 4.98 -11.89 13.90
CA TYR A 92 3.88 -11.04 13.45
C TYR A 92 2.88 -11.89 12.66
N ASP A 93 1.60 -11.55 12.76
CA ASP A 93 0.56 -12.13 11.91
C ASP A 93 0.49 -11.41 10.56
N LEU A 94 0.90 -10.14 10.51
CA LEU A 94 0.76 -9.29 9.32
C LEU A 94 1.87 -8.24 9.22
N PHE A 95 2.44 -8.10 8.03
CA PHE A 95 3.15 -6.91 7.59
C PHE A 95 2.21 -6.00 6.81
N LEU A 96 1.91 -4.85 7.39
CA LEU A 96 1.19 -3.76 6.72
C LEU A 96 2.20 -2.89 5.98
N VAL A 97 2.31 -3.06 4.67
CA VAL A 97 3.31 -2.39 3.85
C VAL A 97 2.72 -1.12 3.24
N GLY A 98 3.12 0.03 3.77
CA GLY A 98 2.69 1.32 3.25
C GLY A 98 3.77 1.95 2.38
N MET A 99 3.47 2.19 1.12
CA MET A 99 4.41 2.79 0.17
C MET A 99 4.07 4.27 -0.04
N LYS A 100 5.02 5.14 0.28
CA LYS A 100 4.96 6.58 0.13
C LYS A 100 4.99 6.97 -1.32
N GLU A 101 5.83 6.33 -2.10
CA GLU A 101 5.92 6.63 -3.52
C GLU A 101 4.70 6.03 -4.26
N GLY A 102 4.19 6.77 -5.25
CA GLY A 102 3.05 6.35 -6.05
C GLY A 102 3.36 5.15 -6.94
N SER A 103 2.32 4.37 -7.26
CA SER A 103 2.45 3.21 -8.15
C SER A 103 2.43 3.56 -9.64
N VAL A 104 1.94 4.73 -10.05
CA VAL A 104 1.83 5.10 -11.47
C VAL A 104 2.37 6.50 -11.74
N SER A 105 2.50 6.83 -13.02
CA SER A 105 2.87 8.16 -13.51
C SER A 105 1.67 8.88 -14.11
N PHE A 106 1.53 10.18 -13.88
CA PHE A 106 0.46 10.99 -14.48
C PHE A 106 0.93 11.57 -15.82
N GLY A 107 0.94 10.70 -16.84
CA GLY A 107 1.42 11.05 -18.17
C GLY A 107 2.94 11.28 -18.22
N ARG A 108 3.40 12.01 -19.23
CA ARG A 108 4.83 12.33 -19.39
C ARG A 108 5.24 13.58 -18.62
N GLU A 109 4.25 14.39 -18.26
CA GLU A 109 4.40 15.72 -17.69
C GLU A 109 4.60 15.67 -16.18
N ILE A 110 4.12 14.62 -15.52
CA ILE A 110 4.20 14.40 -14.07
C ILE A 110 4.65 12.95 -13.83
N PRO A 111 5.96 12.68 -13.87
CA PRO A 111 6.49 11.32 -13.79
C PRO A 111 6.40 10.69 -12.39
N GLU A 112 6.42 11.51 -11.33
CA GLU A 112 6.62 11.05 -9.94
C GLU A 112 7.79 10.07 -9.85
N ASP A 113 7.64 8.94 -9.14
CA ASP A 113 8.65 7.87 -9.02
C ASP A 113 8.56 6.80 -10.14
N LEU A 114 7.64 6.96 -11.10
CA LEU A 114 7.40 5.99 -12.18
C LEU A 114 7.12 4.55 -11.67
N GLY A 115 6.68 4.41 -10.42
CA GLY A 115 6.44 3.12 -9.77
C GLY A 115 7.70 2.32 -9.42
N LEU A 116 8.90 2.93 -9.40
CA LEU A 116 10.16 2.23 -9.15
C LEU A 116 10.25 1.66 -7.74
N SER A 117 9.81 2.39 -6.73
CA SER A 117 9.81 1.95 -5.33
C SER A 117 8.82 0.81 -5.12
N VAL A 118 7.59 0.96 -5.65
CA VAL A 118 6.56 -0.08 -5.63
C VAL A 118 7.05 -1.34 -6.32
N TYR A 119 7.67 -1.21 -7.49
CA TYR A 119 8.31 -2.32 -8.19
C TYR A 119 9.38 -2.96 -7.31
N GLY A 120 10.32 -2.19 -6.75
CA GLY A 120 11.42 -2.71 -5.95
C GLY A 120 10.95 -3.51 -4.73
N ILE A 121 9.97 -3.00 -3.98
CA ILE A 121 9.41 -3.69 -2.82
C ILE A 121 8.68 -4.97 -3.25
N SER A 122 7.89 -4.93 -4.33
CA SER A 122 7.19 -6.12 -4.85
C SER A 122 8.11 -7.27 -5.27
N ARG A 123 9.38 -6.98 -5.57
CA ARG A 123 10.38 -8.01 -5.92
C ARG A 123 11.03 -8.66 -4.70
N ILE A 124 10.87 -8.09 -3.50
CA ILE A 124 11.53 -8.55 -2.29
C ILE A 124 10.56 -8.97 -1.18
N LEU A 125 9.29 -8.60 -1.30
CA LEU A 125 8.23 -8.88 -0.34
C LEU A 125 6.90 -8.96 -1.10
N HIS A 126 6.42 -10.15 -1.46
CA HIS A 126 5.19 -10.30 -2.23
C HIS A 126 3.95 -10.03 -1.38
N PRO A 127 2.91 -9.33 -1.90
CA PRO A 127 1.67 -9.12 -1.16
C PRO A 127 0.72 -10.33 -1.24
N ASP A 128 0.01 -10.59 -0.15
CA ASP A 128 -1.14 -11.51 -0.11
C ASP A 128 -2.49 -10.76 -0.25
N CYS A 129 -2.48 -9.46 0.04
CA CYS A 129 -3.64 -8.60 -0.06
C CYS A 129 -3.22 -7.17 -0.49
N VAL A 130 -3.97 -6.55 -1.40
CA VAL A 130 -3.65 -5.21 -1.92
C VAL A 130 -4.84 -4.26 -1.83
N LEU A 131 -4.63 -3.14 -1.11
CA LEU A 131 -5.50 -1.97 -1.16
C LEU A 131 -4.85 -0.88 -2.02
N LEU A 132 -5.53 -0.46 -3.09
CA LEU A 132 -5.13 0.66 -3.93
C LEU A 132 -5.94 1.92 -3.62
N GLN A 133 -5.26 2.99 -3.24
CA GLN A 133 -5.85 4.30 -3.02
C GLN A 133 -5.87 5.11 -4.31
N VAL A 134 -7.02 5.73 -4.59
CA VAL A 134 -7.26 6.58 -5.75
C VAL A 134 -7.83 7.93 -5.31
N PHE A 135 -7.61 8.97 -6.12
CA PHE A 135 -8.30 10.25 -5.96
C PHE A 135 -9.80 10.07 -6.15
N TRP A 136 -10.60 10.99 -5.64
CA TRP A 136 -12.01 11.05 -5.98
C TRP A 136 -12.22 11.45 -7.44
N GLY A 137 -13.22 10.83 -8.05
CA GLY A 137 -13.71 11.09 -9.39
C GLY A 137 -15.07 10.44 -9.62
N ASP A 138 -15.71 10.77 -10.73
CA ASP A 138 -16.96 10.14 -11.16
C ASP A 138 -16.68 8.82 -11.87
N TYR A 139 -16.30 7.81 -11.09
CA TYR A 139 -15.91 6.50 -11.60
C TYR A 139 -17.10 5.58 -11.78
N GLN A 140 -17.03 4.74 -12.80
CA GLN A 140 -17.69 3.44 -12.81
C GLN A 140 -16.74 2.37 -12.26
N GLU A 141 -17.31 1.23 -11.84
CA GLU A 141 -16.54 0.07 -11.38
C GLU A 141 -15.44 -0.34 -12.37
N THR A 142 -15.75 -0.30 -13.68
CA THR A 142 -14.79 -0.61 -14.74
C THR A 142 -13.63 0.37 -14.82
N ASP A 143 -13.83 1.63 -14.42
CA ASP A 143 -12.78 2.65 -14.44
C ASP A 143 -11.75 2.34 -13.34
N LEU A 144 -12.21 2.00 -12.14
CA LEU A 144 -11.35 1.60 -11.02
C LEU A 144 -10.53 0.36 -11.37
N HIS A 145 -11.17 -0.68 -11.91
CA HIS A 145 -10.45 -1.88 -12.33
C HIS A 145 -9.41 -1.58 -13.43
N ASN A 146 -9.74 -0.70 -14.39
CA ASN A 146 -8.77 -0.30 -15.42
C ASN A 146 -7.61 0.52 -14.85
N MET A 147 -7.85 1.36 -13.84
CA MET A 147 -6.79 2.08 -13.12
C MET A 147 -5.88 1.13 -12.35
N GLY A 148 -6.45 0.07 -11.74
CA GLY A 148 -5.68 -0.94 -11.01
C GLY A 148 -4.67 -1.69 -11.88
N LYS A 149 -4.98 -1.93 -13.17
CA LYS A 149 -4.15 -2.75 -14.07
C LYS A 149 -2.69 -2.33 -14.19
N GLU A 150 -2.40 -1.04 -14.15
CA GLU A 150 -1.01 -0.58 -14.20
C GLU A 150 -0.25 -0.96 -12.92
N THR A 151 -0.88 -0.75 -11.76
CA THR A 151 -0.34 -1.18 -10.47
C THR A 151 -0.20 -2.70 -10.41
N GLU A 152 -1.18 -3.47 -10.87
CA GLU A 152 -1.15 -4.94 -10.92
C GLU A 152 0.03 -5.45 -11.76
N GLN A 153 0.31 -4.81 -12.90
CA GLN A 153 1.46 -5.17 -13.73
C GLN A 153 2.80 -4.92 -13.03
N ILE A 154 2.87 -3.89 -12.18
CA ILE A 154 4.09 -3.53 -11.43
C ILE A 154 4.32 -4.52 -10.30
N ILE A 155 3.29 -4.81 -9.51
CA ILE A 155 3.41 -5.67 -8.31
C ILE A 155 3.32 -7.17 -8.65
N GLY A 156 2.65 -7.52 -9.75
CA GLY A 156 2.44 -8.90 -10.18
C GLY A 156 1.24 -9.60 -9.53
N GLU A 157 0.40 -8.87 -8.81
CA GLU A 157 -0.76 -9.36 -8.06
C GLU A 157 -2.00 -8.50 -8.35
N GLU A 158 -3.20 -9.06 -8.19
CA GLU A 158 -4.47 -8.36 -8.42
C GLU A 158 -4.78 -7.37 -7.29
N ILE A 159 -5.51 -6.28 -7.61
CA ILE A 159 -6.03 -5.38 -6.58
C ILE A 159 -7.27 -5.99 -5.93
N ASP A 160 -7.21 -6.24 -4.61
CA ASP A 160 -8.35 -6.76 -3.86
C ASP A 160 -9.34 -5.67 -3.51
N PHE A 161 -8.84 -4.50 -3.14
CA PHE A 161 -9.63 -3.42 -2.59
C PHE A 161 -9.25 -2.07 -3.19
N PHE A 162 -10.24 -1.20 -3.34
CA PHE A 162 -10.03 0.20 -3.73
C PHE A 162 -10.44 1.13 -2.58
N CYS A 163 -9.63 2.16 -2.32
CA CYS A 163 -9.99 3.25 -1.42
C CYS A 163 -10.08 4.56 -2.19
N ILE A 164 -11.27 5.14 -2.26
CA ILE A 164 -11.47 6.47 -2.84
C ILE A 164 -11.21 7.51 -1.75
N GLN A 165 -10.11 8.23 -1.90
CA GLN A 165 -9.73 9.31 -0.99
C GLN A 165 -10.55 10.57 -1.29
N ASN A 166 -10.77 11.39 -0.26
CA ASN A 166 -11.56 12.62 -0.36
C ASN A 166 -10.82 13.79 -1.03
N ASN A 167 -9.94 13.49 -1.99
CA ASN A 167 -9.13 14.47 -2.68
C ASN A 167 -9.33 14.32 -4.20
N THR A 168 -9.55 15.43 -4.90
CA THR A 168 -9.59 15.47 -6.38
C THR A 168 -8.33 16.14 -6.93
N VAL A 169 -7.89 15.73 -8.12
CA VAL A 169 -6.72 16.32 -8.78
C VAL A 169 -7.10 17.64 -9.48
N ASP A 170 -6.35 18.70 -9.23
CA ASP A 170 -6.35 19.91 -10.06
C ASP A 170 -5.33 19.73 -11.19
N MET A 171 -5.80 19.23 -12.33
CA MET A 171 -4.93 18.96 -13.48
C MET A 171 -4.26 20.22 -14.02
N TYR A 172 -4.91 21.39 -13.96
CA TYR A 172 -4.32 22.63 -14.48
C TYR A 172 -3.14 23.06 -13.62
N SER A 173 -3.32 23.09 -12.29
CA SER A 173 -2.23 23.41 -11.36
C SER A 173 -1.13 22.35 -11.40
N SER A 174 -1.50 21.08 -11.52
CA SER A 174 -0.55 19.97 -11.53
C SER A 174 0.38 20.01 -12.74
N LEU A 175 -0.16 20.24 -13.94
CA LEU A 175 0.63 20.34 -15.17
C LEU A 175 1.55 21.56 -15.17
N ASN A 176 1.11 22.69 -14.59
CA ASN A 176 1.94 23.89 -14.49
C ASN A 176 3.10 23.74 -13.49
N GLN A 177 2.94 22.89 -12.47
CA GLN A 177 3.94 22.67 -11.42
C GLN A 177 4.74 21.39 -11.60
N HIS A 178 4.41 20.55 -12.59
CA HIS A 178 5.02 19.24 -12.81
C HIS A 178 4.96 18.31 -11.58
N LYS A 179 3.88 18.41 -10.80
CA LYS A 179 3.61 17.63 -9.59
C LYS A 179 2.10 17.53 -9.38
N ILE A 180 1.61 16.44 -8.80
CA ILE A 180 0.20 16.33 -8.43
C ILE A 180 -0.16 17.35 -7.34
N ILE A 181 -1.10 18.22 -7.69
CA ILE A 181 -1.78 19.16 -6.80
C ILE A 181 -3.22 18.68 -6.69
N SER A 182 -3.63 18.36 -5.47
CA SER A 182 -4.98 17.93 -5.16
C SER A 182 -5.69 18.93 -4.24
N SER A 183 -7.00 18.80 -4.16
CA SER A 183 -7.84 19.56 -3.22
C SER A 183 -8.81 18.63 -2.53
N GLU A 184 -8.96 18.84 -1.23
CA GLU A 184 -9.92 18.10 -0.42
C GLU A 184 -11.35 18.44 -0.83
N ILE A 185 -12.21 17.44 -0.81
CA ILE A 185 -13.65 17.54 -1.01
C ILE A 185 -14.39 17.02 0.22
N GLU A 186 -15.65 17.41 0.35
CA GLU A 186 -16.47 16.99 1.49
C GLU A 186 -16.67 15.47 1.47
N ASN A 187 -16.44 14.81 2.61
CA ASN A 187 -16.60 13.36 2.77
C ASN A 187 -17.98 12.85 2.35
N THR A 188 -19.03 13.65 2.55
CA THR A 188 -20.40 13.30 2.14
C THR A 188 -20.53 13.13 0.62
N VAL A 189 -19.71 13.82 -0.18
CA VAL A 189 -19.68 13.65 -1.63
C VAL A 189 -19.06 12.30 -1.99
N VAL A 190 -17.93 11.95 -1.35
CA VAL A 190 -17.26 10.66 -1.56
C VAL A 190 -18.15 9.49 -1.16
N GLU A 191 -18.80 9.59 0.00
CA GLU A 191 -19.75 8.60 0.50
C GLU A 191 -20.88 8.37 -0.51
N SER A 192 -21.44 9.45 -1.08
CA SER A 192 -22.49 9.33 -2.10
C SER A 192 -22.00 8.65 -3.39
N THR A 193 -20.73 8.85 -3.78
CA THR A 193 -20.12 8.15 -4.92
C THR A 193 -19.99 6.66 -4.64
N ILE A 194 -19.54 6.29 -3.44
CA ILE A 194 -19.36 4.87 -3.05
C ILE A 194 -20.70 4.17 -2.90
N ASP A 195 -21.68 4.82 -2.27
CA ASP A 195 -23.05 4.29 -2.15
C ASP A 195 -23.65 3.98 -3.53
N GLY A 196 -23.35 4.81 -4.54
CA GLY A 196 -23.78 4.60 -5.92
C GLY A 196 -23.09 3.43 -6.65
N LEU A 197 -21.95 2.95 -6.13
CA LEU A 197 -21.21 1.81 -6.69
C LEU A 197 -21.67 0.46 -6.09
N GLU A 198 -22.41 0.47 -4.97
CA GLU A 198 -22.95 -0.71 -4.27
C GLU A 198 -21.95 -1.88 -4.13
N ASN A 199 -20.68 -1.59 -3.85
CA ASN A 199 -19.61 -2.60 -3.95
C ASN A 199 -18.86 -2.87 -2.63
N SER A 200 -18.71 -4.15 -2.27
CA SER A 200 -18.06 -4.58 -1.03
C SER A 200 -16.55 -4.33 -0.99
N TYR A 201 -15.89 -4.21 -2.15
CA TYR A 201 -14.43 -4.03 -2.23
C TYR A 201 -13.98 -2.57 -2.40
N ILE A 202 -14.92 -1.60 -2.36
CA ILE A 202 -14.64 -0.17 -2.48
C ILE A 202 -14.88 0.50 -1.12
N PHE A 203 -13.95 1.34 -0.67
CA PHE A 203 -13.95 1.96 0.66
C PHE A 203 -13.71 3.47 0.59
N SER A 204 -14.17 4.20 1.60
CA SER A 204 -13.64 5.53 1.94
C SER A 204 -13.18 5.50 3.38
N LEU A 205 -11.87 5.50 3.61
CA LEU A 205 -11.29 5.34 4.94
C LEU A 205 -11.28 6.64 5.75
N ASN A 206 -12.37 7.40 5.64
CA ASN A 206 -12.60 8.68 6.31
C ASN A 206 -13.19 8.53 7.73
N SER A 207 -13.54 7.30 8.12
CA SER A 207 -14.19 6.98 9.38
C SER A 207 -13.70 5.67 9.96
N GLU A 208 -13.77 5.55 11.29
CA GLU A 208 -13.37 4.32 12.00
C GLU A 208 -14.21 3.11 11.57
N LYS A 209 -15.48 3.31 11.22
CA LYS A 209 -16.37 2.25 10.74
C LYS A 209 -15.88 1.66 9.42
N GLU A 210 -15.45 2.50 8.48
CA GLU A 210 -14.93 2.05 7.19
C GLU A 210 -13.57 1.36 7.32
N ILE A 211 -12.72 1.84 8.24
CA ILE A 211 -11.46 1.17 8.60
C ILE A 211 -11.76 -0.22 9.18
N GLU A 212 -12.74 -0.34 10.09
CA GLU A 212 -13.14 -1.64 10.62
C GLU A 212 -13.67 -2.58 9.53
N ARG A 213 -14.49 -2.06 8.62
CA ARG A 213 -15.01 -2.84 7.47
C ARG A 213 -13.88 -3.34 6.57
N LEU A 214 -12.89 -2.50 6.28
CA LEU A 214 -11.70 -2.90 5.52
C LEU A 214 -10.92 -3.98 6.26
N THR A 215 -10.67 -3.79 7.55
CA THR A 215 -9.93 -4.78 8.36
C THR A 215 -10.62 -6.13 8.34
N GLU A 216 -11.94 -6.18 8.45
CA GLU A 216 -12.71 -7.44 8.36
C GLU A 216 -12.59 -8.09 6.98
N ALA A 217 -12.79 -7.32 5.90
CA ALA A 217 -12.64 -7.82 4.54
C ALA A 217 -11.23 -8.34 4.26
N ALA A 218 -10.19 -7.65 4.76
CA ALA A 218 -8.80 -8.06 4.61
C ALA A 218 -8.50 -9.36 5.39
N ILE A 219 -9.03 -9.51 6.61
CA ILE A 219 -8.91 -10.76 7.38
C ILE A 219 -9.54 -11.92 6.60
N GLU A 220 -10.75 -11.75 6.08
CA GLU A 220 -11.44 -12.77 5.29
C GLU A 220 -10.63 -13.15 4.04
N LYS A 221 -10.09 -12.15 3.34
CA LYS A 221 -9.24 -12.36 2.16
C LYS A 221 -7.99 -13.17 2.51
N LEU A 222 -7.24 -12.75 3.52
CA LEU A 222 -5.99 -13.41 3.96
C LEU A 222 -6.25 -14.85 4.44
N GLN A 223 -7.37 -15.09 5.12
CA GLN A 223 -7.74 -16.44 5.57
C GLN A 223 -8.12 -17.38 4.42
N SER A 224 -8.72 -16.85 3.34
CA SER A 224 -9.14 -17.68 2.20
C SER A 224 -7.98 -18.42 1.52
N TYR A 225 -6.77 -17.84 1.54
CA TYR A 225 -5.57 -18.48 0.97
C TYR A 225 -5.01 -19.58 1.87
N ALA A 226 -5.06 -19.40 3.20
CA ALA A 226 -4.61 -20.40 4.16
C ALA A 226 -5.47 -21.69 4.12
N GLU A 227 -6.72 -21.61 3.68
CA GLU A 227 -7.59 -22.77 3.48
C GLU A 227 -7.26 -23.54 2.20
N ILE A 228 -6.82 -22.86 1.14
CA ILE A 228 -6.47 -23.48 -0.15
C ILE A 228 -5.18 -24.32 -0.03
N GLU A 229 -4.17 -23.86 0.73
CA GLU A 229 -2.93 -24.62 0.95
C GLU A 229 -3.11 -25.89 1.80
N ARG A 230 -4.21 -25.99 2.56
CA ARG A 230 -4.51 -27.15 3.42
C ARG A 230 -5.30 -28.26 2.71
N MET A 231 -5.72 -28.06 1.45
CA MET A 231 -6.47 -29.02 0.63
C MET A 231 -5.57 -29.80 -0.33
#